data_AF-A0A934SHF0-F1
#
_entry.id   AF-A0A934SHF0-F1
#
_cell.length_a   1.000
_cell.length_b   1.000
_cell.length_c   1.000
_cell.angle_alpha   90.00
_cell.angle_beta   90.00
_cell.angle_gamma   90.00
#
_symmetry.space_group_name_H-M   'P 1'
#
loop_
_entity.id
_entity.type
_entity.pdbx_description
1 polymer ?
#
loop_
_entity_poly.entity_id
_entity_poly.type
_entity_poly.pdbx_seq_one_letter_code
_entity_poly.pdbx_strand_id
1 'polypeptide(L)' 'MGDSAALEARIAALEAEIVSHRRAAMLIFLEYVARRPQERKHLIELLGDLVVLMGPEAAAISNALIEELEKGAPSMR' A
#
# COMPACT_ATOMS: atom_id res chain seq x y z
N MET A 1 4.94 -35.54 -5.57
CA MET A 1 3.67 -34.81 -5.41
C MET A 1 3.57 -34.02 -4.10
N GLY A 2 4.25 -34.42 -3.01
CA GLY A 2 4.21 -33.67 -1.72
C GLY A 2 4.97 -32.33 -1.70
N ASP A 3 6.08 -32.21 -2.44
CA ASP A 3 6.93 -31.01 -2.40
C ASP A 3 6.31 -29.79 -3.11
N SER A 4 5.43 -30.02 -4.11
CA SER A 4 4.74 -28.94 -4.84
C SER A 4 3.72 -28.23 -3.95
N ALA A 5 2.92 -29.00 -3.18
CA ALA A 5 1.90 -28.44 -2.30
C ALA A 5 2.53 -27.65 -1.13
N ALA A 6 3.66 -28.10 -0.60
CA ALA A 6 4.40 -27.38 0.43
C ALA A 6 5.01 -26.07 -0.10
N LEU A 7 5.51 -26.08 -1.35
CA LEU A 7 6.03 -24.88 -2.01
C LEU A 7 4.93 -23.86 -2.30
N GLU A 8 3.79 -24.30 -2.84
CA GLU A 8 2.64 -23.43 -3.11
C GLU A 8 2.09 -22.79 -1.83
N ALA A 9 1.96 -23.58 -0.75
CA ALA A 9 1.52 -23.05 0.55
C ALA A 9 2.50 -21.99 1.10
N ARG A 10 3.81 -22.20 0.91
CA ARG A 10 4.83 -21.25 1.33
C ARG A 10 4.81 -19.97 0.50
N ILE A 11 4.59 -20.06 -0.81
CA ILE A 11 4.42 -18.91 -1.70
C ILE A 11 3.20 -18.10 -1.26
N ALA A 12 2.04 -18.75 -1.08
CA ALA A 12 0.83 -18.08 -0.64
C ALA A 12 0.97 -17.39 0.72
N ALA A 13 1.70 -18.01 1.67
CA ALA A 13 1.99 -17.41 2.96
C ALA A 13 2.85 -16.14 2.84
N LEU A 14 3.89 -16.18 1.99
CA LEU A 14 4.75 -15.03 1.72
C LEU A 14 3.98 -13.90 1.00
N GLU A 15 3.11 -14.23 0.06
CA GLU A 15 2.24 -13.25 -0.61
C GLU A 15 1.31 -12.58 0.39
N ALA A 16 0.68 -13.35 1.28
CA ALA A 16 -0.18 -12.81 2.34
C ALA A 16 0.59 -11.90 3.31
N GLU A 17 1.82 -12.27 3.68
CA GLU A 17 2.70 -11.45 4.53
C GLU A 17 3.07 -10.13 3.85
N ILE A 18 3.42 -10.17 2.56
CA ILE A 18 3.72 -8.97 1.76
C ILE A 18 2.50 -8.05 1.68
N VAL A 19 1.31 -8.59 1.40
CA VAL A 19 0.06 -7.81 1.36
C VAL A 19 -0.24 -7.18 2.72
N SER A 20 -0.03 -7.92 3.81
CA SER A 20 -0.18 -7.41 5.18
C SER A 20 0.77 -6.24 5.48
N HIS A 21 2.06 -6.40 5.19
CA HIS A 21 3.06 -5.34 5.37
C HIS A 21 2.75 -4.10 4.53
N ARG A 22 2.31 -4.28 3.27
CA ARG A 22 1.88 -3.17 2.40
C ARG A 22 0.70 -2.42 3.01
N ARG A 23 -0.33 -3.13 3.49
CA ARG A 23 -1.48 -2.51 4.17
C ARG A 23 -1.08 -1.73 5.41
N ALA A 24 -0.18 -2.28 6.23
CA ALA A 24 0.33 -1.59 7.41
C ALA A 24 1.07 -0.29 7.05
N ALA A 25 1.92 -0.33 6.02
CA ALA A 25 2.63 0.86 5.52
C ALA A 25 1.66 1.94 5.02
N MET A 26 0.58 1.56 4.31
CA MET A 26 -0.45 2.51 3.88
C MET A 26 -1.14 3.20 5.05
N LEU A 27 -1.51 2.45 6.10
CA LEU A 27 -2.15 3.02 7.28
C LEU A 27 -1.25 4.01 8.02
N ILE A 28 0.04 3.67 8.16
CA ILE A 28 1.05 4.57 8.73
C ILE A 28 1.18 5.84 7.88
N PHE A 29 1.19 5.70 6.55
CA PHE A 29 1.26 6.83 5.64
C PHE A 29 0.02 7.74 5.75
N LEU A 30 -1.18 7.17 5.81
CA LEU A 30 -2.42 7.91 6.03
C LEU A 30 -2.37 8.74 7.31
N GLU A 31 -1.95 8.13 8.42
CA GLU A 31 -1.80 8.82 9.71
C GLU A 31 -0.74 9.91 9.65
N TYR A 32 0.38 9.65 8.95
CA TYR A 32 1.45 10.62 8.76
C TYR A 32 0.98 11.85 7.97
N VAL A 33 0.23 11.63 6.88
CA VAL A 33 -0.34 12.66 6.02
C VAL A 33 -1.45 13.44 6.74
N ALA A 34 -2.30 12.75 7.51
CA ALA A 34 -3.38 13.39 8.27
C ALA A 34 -2.86 14.46 9.25
N ARG A 35 -1.65 14.27 9.79
CA ARG A 35 -0.97 15.22 10.68
C ARG A 35 -0.28 16.37 9.95
N ARG A 36 -0.19 16.34 8.61
CA ARG A 36 0.52 17.32 7.76
C ARG A 36 -0.33 17.74 6.54
N PRO A 37 -1.49 18.38 6.77
CA PRO A 37 -2.39 18.77 5.69
C PRO A 37 -1.72 19.66 4.63
N GLN A 38 -0.74 20.48 5.03
CA GLN A 38 0.02 21.34 4.12
C GLN A 38 0.98 20.60 3.19
N GLU A 39 1.49 19.42 3.60
CA GLU A 39 2.40 18.60 2.80
C GLU A 39 1.68 17.52 2.00
N ARG A 40 0.37 17.31 2.27
CA ARG A 40 -0.45 16.26 1.65
C ARG A 40 -0.29 16.18 0.14
N LYS A 41 -0.39 17.31 -0.57
CA LYS A 41 -0.29 17.35 -2.03
C LYS A 41 1.07 16.81 -2.51
N HIS A 42 2.15 17.28 -1.91
CA HIS A 42 3.50 16.85 -2.25
C HIS A 42 3.73 15.36 -1.95
N LEU A 43 3.18 14.86 -0.83
CA LEU A 43 3.28 13.46 -0.45
C LEU A 43 2.50 12.54 -1.40
N ILE A 44 1.35 12.99 -1.91
CA ILE A 44 0.60 12.27 -2.96
C ILE A 44 1.41 12.22 -4.25
N GLU A 45 2.01 13.33 -4.68
CA GLU A 45 2.87 13.40 -5.87
C GLU A 45 4.06 12.43 -5.76
N LEU A 46 4.78 12.44 -4.63
CA LEU A 46 5.88 11.50 -4.37
C LEU A 46 5.43 10.04 -4.41
N LEU A 47 4.25 9.73 -3.86
CA LEU A 47 3.71 8.37 -3.91
C LEU A 47 3.40 7.97 -5.36
N GLY A 48 2.86 8.88 -6.16
CA GLY A 48 2.62 8.69 -7.60
C GLY A 48 3.92 8.39 -8.37
N ASP A 49 4.99 9.14 -8.11
CA ASP A 49 6.30 8.89 -8.73
C ASP A 49 6.85 7.50 -8.37
N LEU A 50 6.71 7.09 -7.11
CA LEU A 50 7.14 5.78 -6.63
C LEU A 50 6.34 4.64 -7.25
N VAL A 51 5.04 4.83 -7.50
CA VAL A 51 4.17 3.81 -8.13
C VAL A 51 4.70 3.36 -9.49
N VAL A 52 5.29 4.27 -10.27
CA VAL A 52 5.86 3.97 -11.60
C VAL A 52 7.02 2.97 -11.50
N LEU A 53 7.67 2.88 -10.35
CA LEU A 53 8.81 1.99 -10.10
C LEU A 53 8.38 0.63 -9.51
N MET A 54 7.08 0.41 -9.29
CA MET A 54 6.55 -0.79 -8.64
C MET A 54 6.00 -1.81 -9.65
N GLY A 55 6.01 -3.09 -9.26
CA GLY A 55 5.26 -4.14 -9.97
C GLY A 55 3.74 -3.89 -9.91
N PRO A 56 2.95 -4.47 -10.84
CA PRO A 56 1.54 -4.11 -11.08
C PRO A 56 0.63 -4.25 -9.84
N GLU A 57 0.86 -5.27 -9.02
CA GLU A 57 0.09 -5.47 -7.79
C GLU A 57 0.36 -4.39 -6.73
N ALA A 58 1.63 -4.02 -6.55
CA ALA A 58 2.02 -2.95 -5.62
C ALA A 58 1.55 -1.58 -6.12
N ALA A 59 1.59 -1.35 -7.42
CA ALA A 59 1.04 -0.16 -8.05
C ALA A 59 -0.48 -0.03 -7.83
N ALA A 60 -1.25 -1.11 -7.97
CA ALA A 60 -2.69 -1.10 -7.74
C ALA A 60 -3.05 -0.72 -6.29
N ILE A 61 -2.32 -1.26 -5.31
CA ILE A 61 -2.52 -0.94 -3.89
C ILE A 61 -2.23 0.54 -3.62
N SER A 62 -1.11 1.05 -4.10
CA SER A 62 -0.72 2.46 -3.93
C SER A 62 -1.64 3.44 -4.67
N ASN A 63 -2.17 3.07 -5.85
CA ASN A 63 -3.17 3.89 -6.55
C ASN A 63 -4.48 3.99 -5.75
N ALA A 64 -4.95 2.89 -5.15
CA ALA A 64 -6.09 2.95 -4.25
C ALA A 64 -5.84 3.88 -3.05
N LEU A 65 -4.61 3.91 -2.52
CA LEU A 65 -4.23 4.85 -1.46
C LEU A 65 -4.28 6.31 -1.93
N ILE A 66 -3.78 6.60 -3.13
CA ILE A 66 -3.81 7.95 -3.72
C ILE A 66 -5.26 8.42 -3.86
N GLU A 67 -6.16 7.59 -4.39
CA GLU A 67 -7.58 7.94 -4.54
C GLU A 67 -8.23 8.28 -3.18
N GLU A 68 -7.97 7.50 -2.13
CA GLU A 68 -8.46 7.79 -0.79
C GLU A 68 -7.89 9.10 -0.23
N LEU A 69 -6.62 9.38 -0.52
CA LEU A 69 -5.97 10.63 -0.15
C LEU A 69 -6.43 11.84 -0.98
N GLU A 70 -7.03 11.67 -2.14
CA GLU A 70 -7.61 12.77 -2.91
C GLU A 70 -9.04 13.09 -2.47
N LYS A 71 -9.80 12.07 -2.05
CA LYS A 71 -11.18 12.22 -1.53
C LYS A 71 -11.28 13.00 -0.21
N GLY A 72 -10.16 13.28 0.45
CA GLY A 72 -10.11 13.79 1.82
C GLY A 72 -9.88 12.65 2.80
N ALA A 73 -9.06 12.86 3.83
CA ALA A 73 -8.60 11.75 4.67
C ALA A 73 -9.84 11.15 5.33
N PRO A 74 -10.03 9.81 5.32
CA PRO A 74 -11.15 9.21 6.01
C PRO A 74 -11.09 9.69 7.46
N SER A 75 -12.18 10.28 7.94
CA SER A 75 -12.25 10.64 9.35
C SER A 75 -12.18 9.35 10.15
N MET A 76 -11.02 9.07 10.74
CA MET A 76 -10.94 8.07 11.80
C MET A 76 -11.70 8.63 12.99
N ARG A 77 -12.99 8.31 13.05
CA ARG A 77 -13.83 8.34 14.25
C ARG A 77 -13.85 6.96 14.86
#